data_AF-A0A2V6K042-F1
#
_entry.id   AF-A0A2V6K042-F1
#
_cell.length_a   1.000
_cell.length_b   1.000
_cell.length_c   1.000
_cell.angle_alpha   90.00
_cell.angle_beta   90.00
_cell.angle_gamma   90.00
#
_symmetry.space_group_name_H-M   'P 1'
#
loop_
_entity.id
_entity.type
_entity.pdbx_description
1 polymer ?
#
loop_
_entity_poly.entity_id
_entity_poly.type
_entity_poly.pdbx_seq_one_letter_code
_entity_poly.pdbx_strand_id
1 'polypeptide(L)'
;IRAASFVVSVDSGPMHIAAVLTINLLSIHTWTDPRRVGPYNPNAWVWKNGHLLRVSELETAKIKRHGRRFESKDVPAIAELIRPIVPVDPMLA
;
A
#
# COMPACT_ATOMS: atom_id res chain seq x y z
N ILE A 1 -2.62 14.68 4.65
CA ILE A 1 -2.38 13.94 3.39
C ILE A 1 -1.47 14.73 2.44
N ARG A 2 -1.84 15.94 1.98
CA ARG A 2 -1.04 16.70 0.99
C ARG A 2 0.44 16.93 1.35
N ALA A 3 0.76 17.14 2.62
CA ALA A 3 2.12 17.36 3.09
C ALA A 3 2.87 16.07 3.49
N ALA A 4 2.26 14.89 3.34
CA ALA A 4 2.90 13.64 3.73
C ALA A 4 3.88 13.16 2.64
N SER A 5 5.10 12.78 3.03
CA SER A 5 6.09 12.20 2.12
C SER A 5 5.66 10.83 1.58
N PHE A 6 4.92 10.07 2.38
CA PHE A 6 4.33 8.78 2.02
C PHE A 6 3.05 8.54 2.83
N VAL A 7 2.07 7.86 2.24
CA VAL A 7 0.80 7.50 2.90
C VAL A 7 0.67 5.98 2.95
N VAL A 8 0.44 5.45 4.15
CA VAL A 8 -0.02 4.06 4.34
C VAL A 8 -1.45 4.12 4.84
N SER A 9 -2.36 3.44 4.18
CA SER A 9 -3.77 3.43 4.56
C SER A 9 -4.40 2.07 4.28
N VAL A 10 -5.42 1.72 5.06
CA VAL A 10 -6.32 0.62 4.72
C VAL A 10 -7.32 1.07 3.66
N ASP A 11 -7.98 0.12 3.01
CA ASP A 11 -9.11 0.38 2.11
C ASP A 11 -10.19 1.24 2.78
N SER A 12 -10.17 2.54 2.51
CA SER A 12 -10.96 3.57 3.19
C SER A 12 -11.09 4.83 2.32
N GLY A 13 -12.05 5.69 2.62
CA GLY A 13 -12.19 6.99 1.92
C GLY A 13 -10.89 7.80 1.84
N PRO A 14 -10.14 7.98 2.95
CA PRO A 14 -8.84 8.67 2.93
C PRO A 14 -7.80 8.06 1.99
N MET A 15 -7.81 6.74 1.77
CA MET A 15 -6.94 6.08 0.80
C MET A 15 -7.22 6.57 -0.62
N HIS A 16 -8.49 6.67 -1.01
CA HIS A 16 -8.87 7.20 -2.33
C HIS A 16 -8.48 8.67 -2.49
N ILE A 17 -8.62 9.49 -1.43
CA ILE A 17 -8.14 10.88 -1.46
C ILE A 17 -6.62 10.92 -1.67
N ALA A 18 -5.87 10.06 -0.99
CA ALA A 18 -4.43 9.98 -1.16
C ALA A 18 -4.04 9.55 -2.59
N ALA A 19 -4.78 8.61 -3.18
CA ALA A 19 -4.52 8.10 -4.53
C ALA A 19 -4.65 9.18 -5.62
N VAL A 20 -5.47 10.21 -5.38
CA VAL A 20 -5.59 11.38 -6.28
C VAL A 20 -4.41 12.35 -6.11
N LEU A 21 -3.86 12.45 -4.89
CA LEU A 21 -2.88 13.48 -4.55
C LEU A 21 -1.42 13.04 -4.78
N THR A 22 -1.13 11.74 -4.73
CA THR A 22 0.25 11.24 -4.81
C THR A 22 0.34 9.79 -5.30
N ILE A 23 1.50 9.43 -5.86
CA ILE A 23 1.89 8.05 -6.14
C ILE A 23 2.52 7.36 -4.91
N ASN A 24 2.96 8.14 -3.91
CA ASN A 24 3.60 7.64 -2.69
C ASN A 24 2.54 7.13 -1.71
N LEU A 25 1.79 6.12 -2.14
CA LEU A 25 0.68 5.51 -1.42
C LEU A 25 0.89 3.99 -1.38
N LEU A 26 0.73 3.42 -0.19
CA LEU A 26 0.50 2.00 0.02
C LEU A 26 -0.91 1.78 0.57
N SER A 27 -1.75 1.07 -0.19
CA SER A 27 -3.08 0.64 0.22
C SER A 27 -3.08 -0.81 0.72
N ILE A 28 -3.55 -1.05 1.93
CA ILE A 28 -3.64 -2.37 2.55
C ILE A 28 -5.04 -2.95 2.34
N HIS A 29 -5.11 -4.04 1.57
CA HIS A 29 -6.35 -4.78 1.32
C HIS A 29 -6.27 -6.16 1.96
N THR A 30 -6.94 -6.32 3.11
CA THR A 30 -7.09 -7.64 3.75
C THR A 30 -8.18 -8.41 3.03
N TRP A 31 -9.46 -8.09 3.28
CA TRP A 31 -10.61 -8.86 2.80
C TRP A 31 -11.10 -8.43 1.42
N THR A 32 -10.90 -7.16 1.06
CA THR A 32 -11.39 -6.59 -0.20
C THR A 32 -10.47 -6.95 -1.38
N ASP A 33 -11.05 -6.94 -2.57
CA ASP A 33 -10.30 -7.17 -3.82
C ASP A 33 -9.82 -5.82 -4.38
N PRO A 34 -8.51 -5.54 -4.37
CA PRO A 34 -7.98 -4.26 -4.85
C PRO A 34 -8.23 -4.02 -6.33
N ARG A 35 -8.56 -5.05 -7.13
CA ARG A 35 -8.98 -4.86 -8.53
C ARG A 35 -10.34 -4.17 -8.65
N ARG A 36 -11.15 -4.19 -7.59
CA ARG A 36 -12.50 -3.64 -7.56
C ARG A 36 -12.59 -2.32 -6.80
N VAL A 37 -11.84 -2.19 -5.72
CA VAL A 37 -11.93 -1.06 -4.77
C VAL A 37 -10.57 -0.45 -4.43
N GLY A 38 -9.51 -0.87 -5.11
CA GLY A 38 -8.18 -0.33 -4.89
C GLY A 38 -8.02 1.12 -5.33
N PRO A 39 -6.86 1.70 -5.07
CA PRO A 39 -6.53 3.03 -5.56
C PRO A 39 -6.59 3.07 -7.10
N TYR A 40 -7.17 4.15 -7.64
CA TYR A 40 -7.27 4.34 -9.10
C TYR A 40 -5.90 4.50 -9.78
N ASN A 41 -4.90 5.02 -9.06
CA ASN A 41 -3.59 5.32 -9.61
C ASN A 41 -2.81 4.02 -9.92
N PRO A 42 -2.45 3.74 -11.19
CA PRO A 42 -1.79 2.50 -11.59
C PRO A 42 -0.42 2.30 -10.93
N ASN A 43 0.23 3.38 -10.50
CA ASN A 43 1.55 3.35 -9.87
C ASN A 43 1.49 3.26 -8.33
N ALA A 44 0.31 3.34 -7.72
CA ALA A 44 0.17 3.19 -6.28
C ALA A 44 0.48 1.75 -5.86
N TRP A 45 1.05 1.60 -4.67
CA TRP A 45 1.32 0.30 -4.08
C TRP A 45 0.09 -0.27 -3.39
N VAL A 46 -0.04 -1.57 -3.47
CA VAL A 46 -1.07 -2.37 -2.82
C VAL A 46 -0.39 -3.51 -2.06
N TRP A 47 -0.79 -3.67 -0.80
CA TRP A 47 -0.54 -4.90 -0.06
C TRP A 47 -1.77 -5.80 -0.14
N LYS A 48 -1.60 -7.04 -0.59
CA LYS A 48 -2.64 -8.08 -0.57
C LYS A 48 -2.01 -9.45 -0.32
N ASN A 49 -2.48 -10.14 0.72
CA ASN A 49 -2.05 -11.51 1.05
C ASN A 49 -0.53 -11.68 1.22
N GLY A 50 0.18 -10.68 1.71
CA GLY A 50 1.64 -10.70 1.84
C GLY A 50 2.40 -10.30 0.58
N HIS A 51 1.71 -9.93 -0.49
CA HIS A 51 2.34 -9.44 -1.71
C HIS A 51 2.26 -7.91 -1.73
N LEU A 52 3.38 -7.28 -2.06
CA LEU A 52 3.46 -5.86 -2.43
C LEU A 52 3.51 -5.78 -3.94
N LEU A 53 2.53 -5.09 -4.52
CA LEU A 53 2.35 -4.99 -5.96
C LEU A 53 1.90 -3.57 -6.30
N ARG A 54 2.19 -3.12 -7.51
CA ARG A 54 1.53 -1.94 -8.07
C ARG A 54 0.14 -2.30 -8.54
N VAL A 55 -0.75 -1.30 -8.57
CA VAL A 55 -2.10 -1.47 -9.14
C VAL A 55 -2.03 -2.00 -10.58
N SER A 56 -1.09 -1.52 -11.39
CA SER A 56 -0.86 -1.99 -12.76
C SER A 56 -0.50 -3.48 -12.88
N GLU A 57 -0.04 -4.11 -11.79
CA GLU A 57 0.39 -5.51 -11.78
C GLU A 57 -0.74 -6.45 -11.30
N LEU A 58 -1.85 -5.91 -10.77
CA LEU A 58 -2.90 -6.71 -10.14
C LEU A 58 -3.63 -7.64 -11.11
N GLU A 59 -3.77 -7.24 -12.37
CA GLU A 59 -4.47 -8.01 -13.42
C GLU A 59 -3.72 -9.30 -13.75
N THR A 60 -2.39 -9.25 -13.79
CA THR A 60 -1.55 -10.40 -14.16
C THR A 60 -1.08 -11.20 -12.95
N ALA A 61 -1.06 -10.59 -11.76
CA ALA A 61 -0.65 -11.26 -10.54
C ALA A 61 -1.64 -12.35 -10.11
N LYS A 62 -1.11 -13.55 -9.80
CA LYS A 62 -1.88 -14.69 -9.27
C LYS A 62 -2.19 -14.52 -7.79
N ILE A 63 -2.96 -13.49 -7.44
CA ILE A 63 -3.37 -13.21 -6.07
C ILE A 63 -4.71 -13.87 -5.77
N LYS A 64 -4.81 -14.58 -4.64
CA LYS A 64 -6.08 -15.13 -4.16
C LYS A 64 -7.07 -14.00 -3.87
N ARG A 65 -8.34 -14.19 -4.29
CA ARG A 65 -9.43 -13.26 -4.01
C ARG A 65 -9.69 -13.13 -2.50
N HIS A 66 -9.71 -14.27 -1.80
CA HIS A 66 -9.80 -14.29 -0.34
C HIS A 66 -8.55 -13.69 0.30
N GLY A 67 -8.80 -12.88 1.32
CA GLY A 67 -7.79 -12.20 2.11
C GLY A 67 -7.17 -13.05 3.21
N ARG A 68 -6.02 -12.62 3.70
CA ARG A 68 -5.57 -12.88 5.07
C ARG A 68 -5.37 -11.57 5.83
N ARG A 69 -5.27 -11.68 7.15
CA ARG A 69 -4.94 -10.56 8.03
C ARG A 69 -3.51 -10.07 7.72
N PHE A 70 -3.32 -8.77 7.88
CA PHE A 70 -1.99 -8.16 7.96
C PHE A 70 -1.31 -8.56 9.27
N GLU A 71 -0.06 -9.01 9.21
CA GLU A 71 0.67 -9.57 10.34
C GLU A 71 2.02 -8.86 10.53
N SER A 72 2.63 -8.98 11.71
CA SER A 72 3.93 -8.35 11.99
C SER A 72 5.04 -8.77 11.01
N LYS A 73 4.94 -9.98 10.43
CA LYS A 73 5.88 -10.47 9.40
C LYS A 73 5.82 -9.70 8.08
N ASP A 74 4.76 -8.93 7.84
CA ASP A 74 4.59 -8.11 6.63
C ASP A 74 5.26 -6.73 6.75
N VAL A 75 5.53 -6.29 7.98
CA VAL A 75 6.09 -4.96 8.28
C VAL A 75 7.47 -4.76 7.66
N PRO A 76 8.43 -5.71 7.71
CA PRO A 76 9.78 -5.49 7.19
C PRO A 76 9.80 -5.10 5.70
N ALA A 77 9.04 -5.80 4.86
CA ALA A 77 8.99 -5.51 3.42
C ALA A 77 8.39 -4.13 3.12
N ILE A 78 7.39 -3.70 3.91
CA ILE A 78 6.81 -2.36 3.80
C ILE A 78 7.79 -1.28 4.27
N ALA A 79 8.51 -1.54 5.36
CA ALA A 79 9.53 -0.62 5.85
C ALA A 79 10.64 -0.44 4.80
N GLU A 80 11.09 -1.52 4.16
CA GLU A 80 12.09 -1.49 3.10
C GLU A 80 11.62 -0.68 1.88
N LEU A 81 10.34 -0.80 1.51
CA LEU A 81 9.72 0.02 0.47
C LEU A 81 9.70 1.52 0.80
N ILE A 82 9.40 1.88 2.05
CA ILE A 82 9.12 3.27 2.46
C ILE A 82 10.39 4.03 2.87
N ARG A 83 11.36 3.36 3.50
CA ARG A 83 12.57 3.98 4.07
C ARG A 83 13.35 4.87 3.10
N PRO A 84 13.51 4.55 1.80
CA PRO A 84 14.21 5.43 0.87
C PRO A 84 13.52 6.79 0.67
N ILE A 85 12.21 6.88 0.90
CA ILE A 85 11.38 8.08 0.70
C ILE A 85 11.19 8.82 2.03
N VAL A 86 11.10 8.06 3.12
CA VAL A 86 10.91 8.59 4.48
C VAL A 86 12.11 8.16 5.31
N PRO A 87 13.22 8.92 5.27
CA PRO A 87 14.38 8.63 6.11
C PRO A 87 13.95 8.73 7.58
N VAL A 88 14.21 7.67 8.33
CA VAL A 88 14.05 7.69 9.78
C VAL A 88 15.22 8.49 10.33
N ASP A 89 14.93 9.49 11.15
CA ASP A 89 15.98 10.20 11.88
C ASP A 89 16.77 9.17 12.70
N PRO A 90 18.09 9.02 12.49
CA PRO A 90 18.90 8.09 13.26
C PRO A 90 18.88 8.36 14.77
N MET A 91 18.41 9.53 15.22
CA MET A 91 18.19 9.84 16.64
C MET A 91 16.93 9.20 17.25
N LEU A 92 16.10 8.52 16.45
CA LEU A 92 14.86 7.84 16.90
C LEU A 92 14.93 6.31 16.82
N ALA A 93 16.11 5.74 16.51
CA ALA A 93 16.35 4.30 16.32
C ALA A 93 16.92 3.61 17.57
#